data_AF-A0A938NRG4-F1
#
_entry.id   AF-A0A938NRG4-F1
#
_cell.length_a   1.000
_cell.length_b   1.000
_cell.length_c   1.000
_cell.angle_alpha   90.00
_cell.angle_beta   90.00
_cell.angle_gamma   90.00
#
_symmetry.space_group_name_H-M   'P 1'
#
loop_
_entity.id
_entity.type
_entity.pdbx_description
1 polymer ?
#
loop_
_entity_poly.entity_id
_entity_poly.type
_entity_poly.pdbx_seq_one_letter_code
_entity_poly.pdbx_strand_id
1 'polypeptide(L)'
;AYNLGSQLNSTASSFGVNAPTTADQSSFMDTGAGKEAVWISFNHIVTVKSLSVGDFSPSNVETGAYQVANGALTHFTASGTYSGIDTVLNTGAFFKVMTVNTGGGNGWSLNSFTVTAIPEPATGMMLGAGSLALLLFRRWLYR
;
A
#
# COMPACT_ATOMS: atom_id res chain seq x y z
N ALA A 1 8.04 15.12 -10.67
CA ALA A 1 8.86 14.29 -9.76
C ALA A 1 8.16 14.26 -8.41
N TYR A 2 8.11 13.12 -7.73
CA TYR A 2 7.52 13.00 -6.39
C TYR A 2 8.59 13.32 -5.34
N ASN A 3 8.22 14.06 -4.29
CA ASN A 3 9.11 14.27 -3.16
C ASN A 3 9.23 12.97 -2.37
N LEU A 4 10.46 12.45 -2.30
CA LEU A 4 10.81 11.36 -1.39
C LEU A 4 11.00 11.98 0.00
N GLY A 5 9.89 12.36 0.65
CA GLY A 5 9.94 12.82 2.03
C GLY A 5 10.62 11.76 2.89
N SER A 6 11.70 12.13 3.58
CA SER A 6 12.51 11.21 4.40
C SER A 6 11.92 10.95 5.78
N GLN A 7 10.76 11.54 6.09
CA GLN A 7 10.10 11.46 7.39
C GLN A 7 8.59 11.36 7.20
N LEU A 8 7.99 10.26 7.67
CA LEU A 8 6.56 10.17 7.91
C LEU A 8 6.23 11.13 9.08
N ASN A 9 5.39 12.13 8.83
CA ASN A 9 4.92 13.23 9.69
C ASN A 9 5.46 13.39 11.13
N SER A 10 5.77 14.63 11.51
CA SER A 10 6.16 15.06 12.87
C SER A 10 5.04 15.71 13.70
N THR A 11 3.76 15.64 13.31
CA THR A 11 2.62 16.27 14.01
C THR A 11 1.60 15.25 14.54
N ALA A 12 0.93 15.59 15.66
CA ALA A 12 0.24 14.64 16.53
C ALA A 12 -1.16 14.17 16.08
N SER A 13 -1.70 14.67 14.96
CA SER A 13 -3.14 14.49 14.65
C SER A 13 -3.48 14.03 13.23
N SER A 14 -2.52 13.83 12.33
CA SER A 14 -2.79 13.48 10.91
C SER A 14 -1.58 12.85 10.22
N PHE A 15 -1.69 12.44 8.95
CA PHE A 15 -0.63 11.77 8.18
C PHE A 15 -0.35 12.52 6.86
N GLY A 16 0.73 13.30 6.84
CA GLY A 16 1.29 13.96 5.65
C GLY A 16 2.74 13.54 5.38
N VAL A 17 3.31 13.99 4.26
CA VAL A 17 4.69 13.68 3.85
C VAL A 17 5.46 14.98 3.67
N ASN A 18 6.28 15.36 4.66
CA ASN A 18 7.05 16.60 4.59
C ASN A 18 7.91 16.67 3.31
N ALA A 19 7.81 17.77 2.59
CA ALA A 19 8.70 18.03 1.46
C ALA A 19 10.14 18.33 1.96
N PRO A 20 11.17 17.71 1.37
CA PRO A 20 12.55 17.98 1.78
C PRO A 20 12.93 19.42 1.47
N THR A 21 13.67 20.06 2.38
CA THR A 21 14.28 21.41 2.25
C THR A 21 13.34 22.62 2.29
N THR A 22 12.02 22.42 2.28
CA THR A 22 11.02 23.46 2.55
C THR A 22 10.48 23.25 3.97
N ALA A 23 10.15 24.32 4.69
CA ALA A 23 9.53 24.25 6.03
C ALA A 23 8.08 23.74 5.98
N ASP A 24 7.80 22.80 5.08
CA ASP A 24 6.49 22.25 4.78
C ASP A 24 6.26 21.02 5.67
N GLN A 25 5.97 21.31 6.93
CA GLN A 25 5.44 20.31 7.86
C GLN A 25 3.96 20.11 7.55
N SER A 26 3.66 19.30 6.55
CA SER A 26 2.28 19.06 6.12
C SER A 26 1.60 18.04 7.02
N SER A 27 0.42 18.40 7.51
CA SER A 27 -0.52 17.49 8.17
C SER A 27 -1.24 16.57 7.16
N PHE A 28 -1.09 16.85 5.87
CA PHE A 28 -1.87 16.24 4.81
C PHE A 28 -0.98 15.79 3.66
N MET A 29 -1.49 14.88 2.85
CA MET A 29 -0.98 14.56 1.52
C MET A 29 -1.37 15.70 0.58
N ASP A 30 -0.41 16.54 0.21
CA ASP A 30 -0.67 17.72 -0.62
C ASP A 30 0.32 17.89 -1.79
N THR A 31 0.33 19.08 -2.40
CA THR A 31 1.34 19.44 -3.39
C THR A 31 1.92 20.84 -3.20
N GLY A 32 1.78 21.45 -2.03
CA GLY A 32 2.22 22.82 -1.75
C GLY A 32 3.70 23.02 -2.13
N ALA A 33 4.54 22.03 -1.81
CA ALA A 33 5.96 21.99 -2.19
C ALA A 33 6.31 20.87 -3.20
N GLY A 34 5.34 20.39 -3.98
CA GLY A 34 5.49 19.32 -4.96
C GLY A 34 4.72 18.04 -4.60
N LYS A 35 4.54 17.11 -5.55
CA LYS A 35 3.69 15.93 -5.34
C LYS A 35 4.25 15.00 -4.27
N GLU A 36 3.41 14.64 -3.33
CA GLU A 36 3.69 13.70 -2.25
C GLU A 36 3.19 12.29 -2.58
N ALA A 37 3.94 11.28 -2.14
CA ALA A 37 3.58 9.88 -2.32
C ALA A 37 4.15 8.99 -1.20
N VAL A 38 3.39 7.95 -0.87
CA VAL A 38 3.75 6.90 0.07
C VAL A 38 3.83 5.59 -0.68
N TRP A 39 4.99 4.92 -0.60
CA TRP A 39 5.23 3.65 -1.27
C TRP A 39 5.47 2.58 -0.21
N ILE A 40 4.67 1.52 -0.25
CA ILE A 40 4.66 0.44 0.74
C ILE A 40 4.99 -0.86 0.02
N SER A 41 5.92 -1.64 0.57
CA SER A 41 6.26 -2.98 0.07
C SER A 41 6.28 -3.98 1.21
N PHE A 42 5.94 -5.23 0.90
CA PHE A 42 5.93 -6.33 1.86
C PHE A 42 7.02 -7.35 1.54
N ASN A 43 7.54 -7.99 2.58
CA ASN A 43 8.51 -9.08 2.48
C ASN A 43 7.86 -10.45 2.24
N HIS A 44 6.54 -10.50 2.08
CA HIS A 44 5.75 -11.68 1.73
C HIS A 44 4.62 -11.27 0.79
N ILE A 45 3.99 -12.25 0.14
CA ILE A 45 2.86 -12.01 -0.75
C ILE A 45 1.64 -11.62 0.08
N VAL A 46 1.02 -10.49 -0.28
CA VAL A 46 -0.20 -9.99 0.36
C VAL A 46 -1.28 -9.70 -0.68
N THR A 47 -2.53 -9.65 -0.23
CA THR A 47 -3.63 -9.10 -1.02
C THR A 47 -4.04 -7.77 -0.42
N VAL A 48 -3.99 -6.69 -1.20
CA VAL A 48 -4.49 -5.37 -0.80
C VAL A 48 -6.02 -5.40 -0.85
N LYS A 49 -6.67 -5.11 0.27
CA LYS A 49 -8.12 -5.24 0.43
C LYS A 49 -8.84 -3.90 0.33
N SER A 50 -8.37 -2.91 1.08
CA SER A 50 -8.96 -1.59 1.11
C SER A 50 -7.96 -0.49 1.42
N LEU A 51 -8.34 0.73 1.05
CA LEU A 51 -7.67 1.99 1.37
C LEU A 51 -8.70 2.95 1.96
N SER A 52 -8.39 3.60 3.07
CA SER A 52 -9.21 4.65 3.68
C SER A 52 -8.47 5.98 3.63
N VAL A 53 -9.14 7.00 3.11
CA VAL A 53 -8.64 8.37 3.00
C VAL A 53 -9.67 9.34 3.58
N GLY A 54 -9.20 10.46 4.12
CA GLY A 54 -10.02 11.44 4.83
C GLY A 54 -9.61 12.88 4.54
N ASP A 55 -10.24 13.78 5.29
CA ASP A 55 -9.87 15.20 5.42
C ASP A 55 -9.57 15.94 4.11
N PHE A 56 -10.33 15.65 3.05
CA PHE A 56 -10.29 16.45 1.84
C PHE A 56 -10.76 17.87 2.15
N SER A 57 -10.01 18.86 1.70
CA SER A 57 -10.44 20.25 1.74
C SER A 57 -11.76 20.40 0.96
N PRO A 58 -12.69 21.23 1.45
CA PRO A 58 -14.01 21.39 0.82
C PRO A 58 -13.99 21.99 -0.60
N SER A 59 -12.82 22.29 -1.16
CA SER A 59 -12.69 22.85 -2.51
C SER A 59 -12.92 21.82 -3.64
N ASN A 60 -12.99 20.51 -3.35
CA ASN A 60 -13.14 19.43 -4.35
C ASN A 60 -12.06 19.42 -5.46
N VAL A 61 -10.97 20.17 -5.28
CA VAL A 61 -9.92 20.29 -6.31
C VAL A 61 -8.79 19.27 -6.10
N GLU A 62 -8.76 18.62 -4.94
CA GLU A 62 -7.74 17.64 -4.58
C GLU A 62 -8.06 16.28 -5.20
N THR A 63 -7.10 15.75 -5.94
CA THR A 63 -7.18 14.39 -6.47
C THR A 63 -5.99 13.58 -5.98
N GLY A 64 -6.29 12.53 -5.22
CA GLY A 64 -5.33 11.47 -4.92
C GLY A 64 -5.52 10.27 -5.84
N ALA A 65 -4.56 9.36 -5.82
CA ALA A 65 -4.69 8.07 -6.47
C ALA A 65 -3.92 7.01 -5.70
N TYR A 66 -4.32 5.76 -5.93
CA TYR A 66 -3.54 4.60 -5.54
C TYR A 66 -3.18 3.73 -6.73
N GLN A 67 -2.10 2.97 -6.59
CA GLN A 67 -1.62 1.98 -7.55
C GLN A 67 -1.16 0.75 -6.78
N VAL A 68 -1.62 -0.44 -7.19
CA VAL A 68 -1.10 -1.71 -6.68
C VAL A 68 -0.17 -2.30 -7.73
N ALA A 69 1.07 -2.62 -7.36
CA ALA A 69 2.13 -3.07 -8.25
C ALA A 69 2.31 -2.11 -9.45
N ASN A 70 2.19 -2.65 -10.67
CA ASN A 70 2.24 -1.91 -11.93
C ASN A 70 0.85 -1.77 -12.57
N GLY A 71 -0.22 -1.86 -11.77
CA GLY A 71 -1.60 -1.69 -12.24
C GLY A 71 -1.91 -0.26 -12.67
N ALA A 72 -3.14 -0.02 -13.13
CA ALA A 72 -3.62 1.32 -13.44
C ALA A 72 -3.73 2.19 -12.17
N LEU A 73 -3.63 3.51 -12.34
CA LEU A 73 -3.92 4.46 -11.27
C LEU A 73 -5.42 4.58 -11.06
N THR A 74 -5.88 4.27 -9.85
CA THR A 74 -7.27 4.51 -9.45
C THR A 74 -7.35 5.83 -8.71
N HIS A 75 -8.12 6.76 -9.25
CA HIS A 75 -8.24 8.12 -8.72
C HIS A 75 -9.35 8.21 -7.69
N PHE A 76 -9.18 9.13 -6.75
CA PHE A 76 -10.16 9.49 -5.76
C PHE A 76 -10.15 10.99 -5.49
N THR A 77 -11.34 11.54 -5.22
CA THR A 77 -11.56 12.99 -5.05
C THR A 77 -12.36 13.31 -3.79
N ALA A 78 -12.59 12.33 -2.92
CA ALA A 78 -13.39 12.50 -1.72
C ALA A 78 -12.95 11.52 -0.63
N SER A 79 -13.26 11.88 0.61
CA SER A 79 -13.08 11.00 1.77
C SER A 79 -13.90 9.73 1.62
N GLY A 80 -13.34 8.61 2.05
CA GLY A 80 -14.04 7.34 2.03
C GLY A 80 -13.12 6.14 2.13
N THR A 81 -13.76 4.97 2.12
CA THR A 81 -13.07 3.69 2.08
C THR A 81 -13.25 3.06 0.71
N TYR A 82 -12.14 2.94 -0.01
CA TYR A 82 -12.02 2.26 -1.28
C TYR A 82 -11.77 0.77 -1.02
N SER A 83 -12.85 0.01 -0.94
CA SER A 83 -12.86 -1.43 -0.71
C SER A 83 -12.89 -2.23 -2.02
N GLY A 84 -12.65 -3.54 -1.94
CA GLY A 84 -12.74 -4.43 -3.09
C GLY A 84 -11.56 -4.29 -4.06
N ILE A 85 -10.42 -3.80 -3.56
CA ILE A 85 -9.18 -3.71 -4.36
C ILE A 85 -8.75 -5.13 -4.75
N ASP A 86 -8.83 -6.06 -3.79
CA ASP A 86 -8.59 -7.52 -3.92
C ASP A 86 -7.43 -7.91 -4.86
N THR A 87 -6.37 -7.10 -4.87
CA THR A 87 -5.26 -7.25 -5.79
C THR A 87 -4.06 -7.82 -5.06
N VAL A 88 -3.49 -8.89 -5.62
CA VAL A 88 -2.29 -9.54 -5.08
C VAL A 88 -1.07 -8.66 -5.36
N LEU A 89 -0.29 -8.44 -4.32
CA LEU A 89 0.98 -7.74 -4.35
C LEU A 89 2.09 -8.75 -4.03
N ASN A 90 2.92 -9.02 -5.03
CA ASN A 90 4.08 -9.90 -4.87
C ASN A 90 5.12 -9.27 -3.94
N THR A 91 5.96 -10.11 -3.34
CA THR A 91 7.10 -9.68 -2.52
C THR A 91 7.94 -8.64 -3.25
N GLY A 92 8.22 -7.51 -2.57
CA GLY A 92 9.01 -6.40 -3.13
C GLY A 92 8.30 -5.51 -4.14
N ALA A 93 7.07 -5.82 -4.55
CA ALA A 93 6.25 -4.90 -5.33
C ALA A 93 5.67 -3.79 -4.45
N PHE A 94 5.33 -2.65 -5.05
CA PHE A 94 4.85 -1.47 -4.32
C PHE A 94 3.34 -1.30 -4.39
N PHE A 95 2.72 -1.04 -3.25
CA PHE A 95 1.46 -0.32 -3.15
C PHE A 95 1.77 1.17 -2.97
N LYS A 96 1.29 2.01 -3.88
CA LYS A 96 1.56 3.45 -3.88
C LYS A 96 0.27 4.20 -3.62
N VAL A 97 0.33 5.22 -2.78
CA VAL A 97 -0.74 6.21 -2.59
C VAL A 97 -0.12 7.59 -2.80
N MET A 98 -0.72 8.44 -3.63
CA MET A 98 -0.07 9.66 -4.10
C MET A 98 -1.05 10.78 -4.41
N THR A 99 -0.57 12.02 -4.38
CA THR A 99 -1.28 13.16 -4.97
C THR A 99 -1.09 13.19 -6.49
N VAL A 100 -2.16 13.45 -7.25
CA VAL A 100 -2.13 13.43 -8.73
C VAL A 100 -2.40 14.79 -9.31
N ASN A 101 -3.42 15.50 -8.83
CA ASN A 101 -3.78 16.81 -9.35
C ASN A 101 -4.16 17.77 -8.23
N THR A 102 -3.77 19.03 -8.42
CA THR A 102 -3.81 20.08 -7.42
C THR A 102 -4.05 21.42 -8.08
N GLY A 103 -5.32 21.70 -8.34
CA GLY A 103 -5.72 23.09 -8.14
C GLY A 103 -5.70 23.33 -6.63
N GLY A 104 -5.08 24.44 -6.20
CA GLY A 104 -4.71 24.70 -4.81
C GLY A 104 -5.74 24.28 -3.77
N GLY A 105 -5.26 23.56 -2.76
CA GLY A 105 -6.03 22.99 -1.65
C GLY A 105 -5.10 22.64 -0.48
N ASN A 106 -5.68 22.22 0.63
CA ASN A 106 -4.97 21.87 1.87
C ASN A 106 -4.53 20.40 1.91
N GLY A 107 -4.85 19.61 0.88
CA GLY A 107 -4.51 18.19 0.79
C GLY A 107 -5.60 17.28 1.36
N TRP A 108 -5.25 16.00 1.51
CA TRP A 108 -6.12 14.96 2.09
C TRP A 108 -5.31 14.07 3.03
N SER A 109 -5.96 13.33 3.92
CA SER A 109 -5.29 12.45 4.88
C SER A 109 -5.31 10.98 4.44
N LEU A 110 -4.18 10.30 4.60
CA LEU A 110 -4.11 8.84 4.51
C LEU A 110 -4.45 8.24 5.88
N ASN A 111 -5.62 7.62 6.03
CA ASN A 111 -6.08 7.11 7.32
C ASN A 111 -5.58 5.69 7.60
N SER A 112 -5.82 4.76 6.66
CA SER A 112 -5.41 3.37 6.81
C SER A 112 -5.45 2.62 5.48
N PHE A 113 -4.83 1.45 5.45
CA PHE A 113 -5.02 0.46 4.40
C PHE A 113 -5.05 -0.93 5.06
N THR A 114 -5.72 -1.88 4.42
CA THR A 114 -5.79 -3.26 4.91
C THR A 114 -5.22 -4.23 3.90
N VAL A 115 -4.49 -5.21 4.41
CA VAL A 115 -3.93 -6.31 3.64
C VAL A 115 -4.22 -7.63 4.33
N THR A 116 -4.36 -8.69 3.54
CA THR A 116 -4.38 -10.06 4.04
C THR A 116 -3.14 -10.78 3.55
N ALA A 117 -2.33 -11.32 4.45
CA ALA A 117 -1.22 -12.19 4.08
C ALA A 117 -1.78 -13.45 3.41
N ILE A 118 -1.15 -13.90 2.32
CA ILE A 118 -1.42 -15.21 1.76
C ILE A 118 -0.59 -16.21 2.59
N PRO A 119 -1.20 -17.11 3.38
CA PRO A 119 -0.44 -18.03 4.21
C PRO A 119 0.48 -18.89 3.34
N GLU A 120 1.76 -18.95 3.69
CA GLU A 120 2.64 -19.93 3.08
C GLU A 120 2.16 -21.34 3.48
N PRO A 121 2.20 -22.33 2.57
CA PRO A 121 1.97 -23.72 2.95
C PRO A 121 2.96 -24.07 4.05
N ALA A 122 2.46 -24.52 5.21
CA ALA A 122 3.33 -24.88 6.32
C ALA A 122 4.41 -25.87 5.84
N THR A 123 5.67 -25.49 5.92
CA THR A 123 6.82 -26.29 5.45
C THR A 123 6.80 -27.71 6.03
N GLY A 124 6.25 -27.87 7.25
CA GLY A 124 6.02 -29.17 7.87
C GLY A 124 5.04 -30.08 7.11
N MET A 125 3.99 -29.54 6.49
CA MET A 125 3.07 -30.32 5.64
C MET A 125 3.74 -30.74 4.34
N MET A 126 4.58 -29.89 3.74
CA MET A 126 5.35 -30.22 2.52
C MET A 126 6.39 -31.31 2.81
N LEU A 127 7.13 -31.19 3.91
CA LEU A 127 8.09 -32.21 4.33
C LEU A 127 7.39 -33.50 4.76
N GLY A 128 6.26 -33.42 5.45
CA GLY A 128 5.45 -34.56 5.86
C GLY A 128 4.86 -35.32 4.67
N ALA A 129 4.29 -34.62 3.70
CA ALA A 129 3.76 -35.22 2.47
C ALA A 129 4.90 -35.85 1.63
N GLY A 130 6.03 -35.16 1.49
CA GLY A 130 7.20 -35.67 0.77
C GLY A 130 7.79 -36.93 1.41
N SER A 131 7.90 -36.97 2.74
CA SER A 131 8.39 -38.15 3.47
C SER A 131 7.42 -39.32 3.42
N LEU A 132 6.11 -39.08 3.49
CA LEU A 132 5.09 -40.12 3.31
C LEU A 132 5.11 -40.70 1.89
N ALA A 133 5.21 -39.84 0.86
CA ALA A 133 5.30 -40.27 -0.53
C ALA A 133 6.55 -41.14 -0.78
N LEU A 134 7.71 -40.76 -0.22
CA LEU A 134 8.94 -41.55 -0.28
C LEU A 134 8.80 -42.93 0.39
N LEU A 135 8.13 -43.00 1.54
CA LEU A 135 7.87 -44.27 2.24
C LEU A 135 6.94 -45.18 1.44
N LEU A 136 5.91 -44.62 0.82
CA LEU A 136 4.99 -45.37 -0.04
C LEU A 136 5.66 -45.87 -1.33
N PHE A 137 6.49 -45.04 -1.97
CA PHE A 137 7.29 -45.43 -3.13
C PHE A 137 8.29 -46.54 -2.80
N ARG A 138 8.97 -46.43 -1.65
CA ARG A 138 9.88 -47.47 -1.16
C ARG A 138 9.15 -48.81 -1.00
N ARG A 139 7.96 -48.80 -0.40
CA ARG A 139 7.17 -50.02 -0.18
C ARG A 139 6.71 -50.68 -1.49
N TRP A 140 6.49 -49.91 -2.54
CA TRP A 140 6.10 -50.43 -3.86
C TRP A 140 7.27 -51.08 -4.60
N LEU A 141 8.48 -50.55 -4.48
CA LEU A 141 9.70 -51.09 -5.13
C LEU A 141 10.20 -52.43 -4.55
N TYR A 142 9.79 -52.78 -3.32
CA TYR A 142 10.18 -54.04 -2.66
C TYR A 142 9.05 -55.10 -2.66
N ARG A 143 8.09 -54.97 -3.58
CA ARG A 143 7.13 -56.02 -3.93
C ARG A 143 7.49 -56.63 -5.28
#